data_AF-A0A7K5GE97-F1
#
_entry.id   AF-A0A7K5GE97-F1
#
_cell.length_a   1.000
_cell.length_b   1.000
_cell.length_c   1.000
_cell.angle_alpha   90.00
_cell.angle_beta   90.00
_cell.angle_gamma   90.00
#
_symmetry.space_group_name_H-M   'P 1'
#
loop_
_entity.id
_entity.type
_entity.pdbx_description
1 polymer ?
#
loop_
_entity_poly.entity_id
_entity_poly.type
_entity_poly.pdbx_seq_one_letter_code
_entity_poly.pdbx_strand_id
1 'polypeptide(L)'
;RRLSEQSVPNDAKRQRFHSHHSETTVVNPAVPLLEEHRCSFPGSVESVLFYAHYIPDSTGCVPPLQDTLFPDRVENRLPLAEDKLSQQILELFQACQQQTCDLSRKELCRTELQREIQQIFPQSRLFLVGSSLNGFGTRSSDGDLCLVVKEEPIPTFFFNFNIIFQVNQKTEAREILSLVQKLFSTKLCNYIERPQLIRAKVPIVKFRDKVRQFDLNVNNVVGIRNTFLLRTYAYLENRVRPLVLVVKKWASFHDINDASRGTLSSYSLVLMVLHYLQTLPEPILPSLQKIYPESFDPTMQLHLVHQTPCTIPAYLSKNGSSLGDLLIGFFKYYATEFDWSRQMISVREAKAIPRPDGTEWRNKFICVE
;
A
#
# COMPACT_ATOMS: atom_id res chain seq x y z
N ARG A 1 -5.25 62.09 -0.37
CA ARG A 1 -5.99 61.88 0.89
C ARG A 1 -5.18 60.94 1.77
N ARG A 2 -4.59 61.48 2.84
CA ARG A 2 -3.91 60.76 3.92
C ARG A 2 -4.95 60.22 4.92
N LEU A 3 -4.45 59.37 5.82
CA LEU A 3 -4.88 58.97 7.18
C LEU A 3 -5.08 57.43 7.25
N SER A 4 -4.48 56.68 8.16
CA SER A 4 -3.52 56.97 9.24
C SER A 4 -3.08 55.64 9.86
N GLU A 5 -1.81 55.56 10.24
CA GLU A 5 -1.21 54.55 11.12
C GLU A 5 -1.84 54.59 12.53
N GLN A 6 -1.83 53.45 13.23
CA GLN A 6 -1.56 53.44 14.67
C GLN A 6 -0.90 52.13 15.08
N SER A 7 0.20 52.28 15.82
CA SER A 7 1.12 51.27 16.32
C SER A 7 1.19 51.34 17.85
N VAL A 8 1.07 50.17 18.53
CA VAL A 8 1.93 49.69 19.66
C VAL A 8 1.75 50.41 21.03
N PRO A 9 2.23 49.93 22.23
CA PRO A 9 2.72 48.62 22.76
C PRO A 9 2.02 48.15 24.07
N ASN A 10 2.41 46.96 24.58
CA ASN A 10 2.79 46.64 26.00
C ASN A 10 2.45 45.17 26.32
N ASP A 11 3.13 44.43 27.18
CA ASP A 11 4.50 44.38 27.67
C ASP A 11 4.62 43.06 28.47
N ALA A 12 5.84 42.53 28.55
CA ALA A 12 6.39 41.56 29.51
C ALA A 12 5.49 40.47 30.18
N LYS A 13 5.90 39.20 30.00
CA LYS A 13 6.49 38.39 31.09
C LYS A 13 7.18 37.12 30.56
N ARG A 14 8.50 37.20 30.44
CA ARG A 14 9.41 36.05 30.49
C ARG A 14 9.47 35.54 31.94
N GLN A 15 9.39 34.23 32.15
CA GLN A 15 10.06 33.58 33.27
C GLN A 15 10.87 32.38 32.76
N ARG A 16 12.19 32.52 32.93
CA ARG A 16 13.16 31.42 32.98
C ARG A 16 13.15 30.89 34.41
N PHE A 17 13.24 29.58 34.59
CA PHE A 17 13.81 28.97 35.79
C PHE A 17 14.88 27.97 35.37
N HIS A 18 16.09 28.18 35.91
CA HIS A 18 17.26 27.33 35.80
C HIS A 18 17.31 26.37 37.01
N SER A 19 17.84 25.18 36.70
CA SER A 19 18.58 24.17 37.48
C SER A 19 18.23 23.86 38.93
N HIS A 20 18.22 22.56 39.22
CA HIS A 20 19.10 22.01 40.26
C HIS A 20 19.84 20.77 39.74
N HIS A 21 21.17 20.86 39.79
CA HIS A 21 22.13 19.76 39.74
C HIS A 21 22.16 19.06 41.10
N SER A 22 22.32 17.74 41.08
CA SER A 22 22.92 16.96 42.17
C SER A 22 23.76 15.84 41.55
N GLU A 23 25.09 15.97 41.64
CA GLU A 23 26.07 14.89 41.44
C GLU A 23 26.37 14.24 42.79
N THR A 24 26.48 12.90 42.85
CA THR A 24 27.47 12.15 43.67
C THR A 24 27.45 10.67 43.22
N THR A 25 28.42 10.17 42.43
CA THR A 25 29.69 9.48 42.77
C THR A 25 29.54 8.08 43.42
N VAL A 26 30.29 7.09 42.88
CA VAL A 26 31.09 6.02 43.56
C VAL A 26 30.87 4.56 43.06
N VAL A 27 31.85 4.10 42.25
CA VAL A 27 32.68 2.86 42.38
C VAL A 27 32.16 1.46 41.98
N ASN A 28 32.90 0.88 41.01
CA ASN A 28 33.10 -0.53 40.59
C ASN A 28 33.60 -1.46 41.73
N PRO A 29 33.45 -2.82 41.71
CA PRO A 29 34.21 -3.64 40.76
C PRO A 29 33.63 -5.00 40.29
N ALA A 30 34.32 -5.51 39.26
CA ALA A 30 34.22 -6.77 38.54
C ALA A 30 34.48 -8.05 39.39
N VAL A 31 34.03 -9.24 38.95
CA VAL A 31 34.79 -10.41 38.37
C VAL A 31 34.10 -11.72 38.90
N PRO A 32 34.18 -12.97 38.35
CA PRO A 32 34.85 -13.54 37.16
C PRO A 32 34.02 -14.44 36.20
N LEU A 33 34.72 -14.75 35.11
CA LEU A 33 34.60 -15.77 34.05
C LEU A 33 34.42 -17.24 34.50
N LEU A 34 33.92 -18.07 33.56
CA LEU A 34 34.42 -19.44 33.35
C LEU A 34 34.40 -19.78 31.84
N GLU A 35 35.57 -20.00 31.26
CA GLU A 35 35.82 -20.72 30.00
C GLU A 35 35.50 -22.22 30.24
N GLU A 36 35.27 -23.12 29.28
CA GLU A 36 36.05 -23.54 28.12
C GLU A 36 35.26 -24.73 27.52
N HIS A 37 35.18 -24.96 26.20
CA HIS A 37 36.00 -25.97 25.54
C HIS A 37 35.80 -25.96 24.02
N ARG A 38 36.92 -26.07 23.31
CA ARG A 38 37.04 -26.27 21.86
C ARG A 38 36.87 -27.74 21.49
N CYS A 39 36.40 -28.02 20.27
CA CYS A 39 36.86 -29.15 19.47
C CYS A 39 36.67 -28.89 17.97
N SER A 40 37.57 -29.48 17.17
CA SER A 40 37.95 -29.10 15.80
C SER A 40 37.27 -29.93 14.69
N PHE A 41 37.27 -29.37 13.46
CA PHE A 41 36.79 -29.84 12.13
C PHE A 41 37.20 -31.28 11.66
N PRO A 42 36.52 -31.92 10.67
CA PRO A 42 36.71 -31.66 9.22
C PRO A 42 35.42 -31.70 8.36
N GLY A 43 35.49 -31.17 7.13
CA GLY A 43 34.34 -30.89 6.27
C GLY A 43 33.84 -32.03 5.37
N SER A 44 32.67 -31.79 4.78
CA SER A 44 32.21 -32.39 3.51
C SER A 44 30.97 -31.65 3.02
N VAL A 45 30.91 -31.48 1.69
CA VAL A 45 29.82 -30.89 0.90
C VAL A 45 28.54 -31.70 1.08
N GLU A 46 27.40 -31.07 1.40
CA GLU A 46 26.08 -31.69 1.19
C GLU A 46 24.93 -30.68 1.08
N SER A 47 23.99 -31.06 0.22
CA SER A 47 22.83 -30.35 -0.30
C SER A 47 21.87 -29.84 0.79
N VAL A 48 21.49 -28.55 0.75
CA VAL A 48 20.48 -28.01 1.67
C VAL A 48 19.09 -28.11 1.02
N LEU A 49 18.42 -29.24 1.28
CA LEU A 49 16.96 -29.34 1.24
C LEU A 49 16.40 -28.54 2.44
N PHE A 50 15.80 -27.38 2.18
CA PHE A 50 15.07 -26.64 3.20
C PHE A 50 13.72 -27.33 3.48
N TYR A 51 13.69 -28.22 4.47
CA TYR A 51 12.46 -28.56 5.18
C TYR A 51 12.09 -27.39 6.10
N ALA A 52 11.11 -26.58 5.70
CA ALA A 52 10.50 -25.62 6.60
C ALA A 52 9.57 -26.37 7.58
N HIS A 53 9.94 -26.39 8.86
CA HIS A 53 9.06 -26.89 9.92
C HIS A 53 7.87 -25.93 10.09
N TYR A 54 6.67 -26.47 9.81
CA TYR A 54 5.39 -25.84 10.04
C TYR A 54 5.04 -25.94 11.53
N ILE A 55 4.99 -24.80 12.22
CA ILE A 55 4.31 -24.69 13.52
C ILE A 55 2.88 -24.23 13.24
N PRO A 56 1.84 -24.97 13.67
CA PRO A 56 0.46 -24.53 13.49
C PRO A 56 0.19 -23.31 14.39
N ASP A 57 -0.19 -22.20 13.75
CA ASP A 57 -0.54 -20.93 14.41
C ASP A 57 -1.81 -21.12 15.25
N SER A 58 -1.64 -21.30 16.57
CA SER A 58 -2.73 -21.40 17.56
C SER A 58 -3.24 -20.03 18.02
N THR A 59 -2.68 -18.94 17.50
CA THR A 59 -3.13 -17.56 17.74
C THR A 59 -3.65 -16.95 16.45
N GLY A 60 -4.96 -16.71 16.35
CA GLY A 60 -5.67 -16.21 15.17
C GLY A 60 -5.32 -14.78 14.68
N CYS A 61 -4.10 -14.29 14.94
CA CYS A 61 -3.58 -13.03 14.41
C CYS A 61 -3.00 -13.25 13.01
N VAL A 62 -3.19 -12.27 12.10
CA VAL A 62 -2.37 -12.19 10.89
C VAL A 62 -0.95 -11.86 11.37
N PRO A 63 0.07 -12.69 11.07
CA PRO A 63 1.43 -12.35 11.46
C PRO A 63 1.76 -10.97 10.91
N PRO A 64 2.43 -10.09 11.68
CA PRO A 64 2.92 -8.84 11.14
C PRO A 64 3.72 -9.17 9.90
N LEU A 65 3.42 -8.50 8.78
CA LEU A 65 4.25 -8.56 7.58
C LEU A 65 5.58 -7.90 7.96
N GLN A 66 6.48 -8.67 8.56
CA GLN A 66 7.85 -8.25 8.78
C GLN A 66 8.49 -8.14 7.40
N ASP A 67 9.23 -7.05 7.15
CA ASP A 67 10.01 -6.87 5.92
C ASP A 67 10.93 -8.08 5.64
N THR A 68 11.29 -8.86 6.67
CA THR A 68 12.06 -10.11 6.59
C THR A 68 11.40 -11.25 5.81
N LEU A 69 10.07 -11.22 5.58
CA LEU A 69 9.37 -12.21 4.75
C LEU A 69 9.52 -11.94 3.25
N PHE A 70 10.03 -10.76 2.88
CA PHE A 70 10.31 -10.41 1.49
C PHE A 70 11.83 -10.49 1.31
N PRO A 71 12.36 -11.59 0.76
CA PRO A 71 13.78 -11.63 0.48
C PRO A 71 14.13 -10.46 -0.45
N ASP A 72 15.12 -9.66 -0.07
CA ASP A 72 15.84 -8.63 -0.86
C ASP A 72 16.56 -9.27 -2.07
N ARG A 73 15.89 -10.16 -2.82
CA ARG A 73 16.50 -11.02 -3.83
C ARG A 73 16.64 -10.37 -5.18
N VAL A 74 15.93 -9.28 -5.44
CA VAL A 74 16.27 -8.39 -6.54
C VAL A 74 16.99 -7.24 -5.88
N GLU A 75 18.31 -7.15 -6.06
CA GLU A 75 19.03 -5.92 -5.73
C GLU A 75 18.19 -4.76 -6.25
N ASN A 76 17.74 -3.87 -5.36
CA ASN A 76 17.03 -2.63 -5.67
C ASN A 76 17.97 -1.66 -6.43
N ARG A 77 18.71 -2.14 -7.43
CA ARG A 77 19.53 -1.33 -8.32
C ARG A 77 18.59 -0.51 -9.16
N LEU A 78 18.51 0.77 -8.79
CA LEU A 78 17.93 1.79 -9.65
C LEU A 78 18.59 1.71 -11.04
N PRO A 79 17.84 1.98 -12.11
CA PRO A 79 18.42 2.01 -13.44
C PRO A 79 19.53 3.07 -13.51
N LEU A 80 20.52 2.84 -14.36
CA LEU A 80 21.53 3.84 -14.69
C LEU A 80 20.84 5.00 -15.44
N ALA A 81 21.16 6.24 -15.05
CA ALA A 81 20.61 7.44 -15.68
C ALA A 81 21.71 8.22 -16.38
N GLU A 82 21.79 8.05 -17.69
CA GLU A 82 22.79 8.71 -18.54
C GLU A 82 22.34 10.12 -18.95
N ASP A 83 21.02 10.33 -19.09
CA ASP A 83 20.43 11.61 -19.47
C ASP A 83 19.86 12.39 -18.28
N LYS A 84 19.75 13.71 -18.46
CA LYS A 84 19.28 14.65 -17.42
C LYS A 84 17.85 14.34 -16.95
N LEU A 85 16.94 13.95 -17.85
CA LEU A 85 15.55 13.71 -17.47
C LEU A 85 15.45 12.45 -16.61
N SER A 86 16.15 11.37 -16.98
CA SER A 86 16.24 10.16 -16.16
C SER A 86 16.85 10.45 -14.79
N GLN A 87 17.88 11.29 -14.70
CA GLN A 87 18.48 11.69 -13.42
C GLN A 87 17.45 12.40 -12.53
N GLN A 88 16.72 13.38 -13.07
CA GLN A 88 15.68 14.09 -12.32
C GLN A 88 14.52 13.18 -11.87
N ILE A 89 14.14 12.21 -12.70
CA ILE A 89 13.13 11.19 -12.33
C ILE A 89 13.64 10.38 -11.13
N LEU A 90 14.90 9.96 -11.14
CA LEU A 90 15.49 9.19 -10.04
C LEU A 90 15.65 10.01 -8.76
N GLU A 91 16.09 11.27 -8.86
CA GLU A 91 16.16 12.20 -7.72
C GLU A 91 14.78 12.36 -7.07
N LEU A 92 13.74 12.61 -7.89
CA LEU A 92 12.37 12.70 -7.41
C LEU A 92 11.91 11.39 -6.76
N PHE A 93 12.22 10.26 -7.38
CA PHE A 93 11.89 8.94 -6.86
C PHE A 93 12.53 8.70 -5.49
N GLN A 94 13.83 8.95 -5.35
CA GLN A 94 14.56 8.79 -4.10
C GLN A 94 14.01 9.68 -2.99
N ALA A 95 13.71 10.95 -3.31
CA ALA A 95 13.17 11.91 -2.36
C ALA A 95 11.73 11.57 -1.90
N CYS A 96 10.92 10.98 -2.79
CA CYS A 96 9.49 10.78 -2.55
C CYS A 96 9.08 9.35 -2.21
N GLN A 97 9.89 8.33 -2.50
CA GLN A 97 9.52 6.94 -2.26
C GLN A 97 9.22 6.69 -0.77
N GLN A 98 8.21 5.86 -0.50
CA GLN A 98 7.89 5.44 0.86
C GLN A 98 9.12 4.81 1.51
N GLN A 99 9.47 5.29 2.71
CA GLN A 99 10.59 4.77 3.49
C GLN A 99 10.09 3.68 4.46
N THR A 100 11.01 2.87 4.98
CA THR A 100 10.70 1.85 5.99
C THR A 100 9.98 2.45 7.19
N CYS A 101 10.43 3.59 7.71
CA CYS A 101 9.79 4.25 8.85
C CYS A 101 8.36 4.74 8.55
N ASP A 102 8.04 5.02 7.28
CA ASP A 102 6.70 5.37 6.85
C ASP A 102 5.79 4.13 6.90
N LEU A 103 6.28 2.99 6.41
CA LEU A 103 5.55 1.73 6.43
C LEU A 103 5.38 1.18 7.85
N SER A 104 6.43 1.18 8.68
CA SER A 104 6.37 0.70 10.06
C SER A 104 5.31 1.43 10.89
N ARG A 105 5.14 2.74 10.69
CA ARG A 105 4.07 3.52 11.35
C ARG A 105 2.68 3.09 10.89
N LYS A 106 2.49 2.82 9.60
CA LYS A 106 1.22 2.32 9.06
C LYS A 106 0.90 0.92 9.61
N GLU A 107 1.90 0.05 9.69
CA GLU A 107 1.74 -1.30 10.25
C GLU A 107 1.47 -1.30 11.75
N LEU A 108 2.08 -0.38 12.51
CA LEU A 108 1.75 -0.20 13.93
C LEU A 108 0.28 0.18 14.09
N CYS A 109 -0.19 1.20 13.36
CA CYS A 109 -1.59 1.61 13.36
C CYS A 109 -2.53 0.45 12.98
N ARG A 110 -2.21 -0.29 11.90
CA ARG A 110 -2.98 -1.48 11.49
C ARG A 110 -3.04 -2.52 12.62
N THR A 111 -1.94 -2.79 13.29
CA THR A 111 -1.85 -3.79 14.37
C THR A 111 -2.68 -3.38 15.58
N GLU A 112 -2.62 -2.11 15.98
CA GLU A 112 -3.45 -1.58 17.06
C GLU A 112 -4.94 -1.63 16.71
N LEU A 113 -5.31 -1.14 15.53
CA LEU A 113 -6.70 -1.18 15.06
C LEU A 113 -7.24 -2.59 14.95
N GLN A 114 -6.44 -3.56 14.48
CA GLN A 114 -6.82 -4.97 14.43
C GLN A 114 -7.22 -5.47 15.82
N ARG A 115 -6.41 -5.19 16.85
CA ARG A 115 -6.70 -5.62 18.23
C ARG A 115 -8.00 -5.01 18.76
N GLU A 116 -8.24 -3.73 18.50
CA GLU A 116 -9.44 -3.03 18.97
C GLU A 116 -10.71 -3.48 18.23
N ILE A 117 -10.62 -3.68 16.90
CA ILE A 117 -11.74 -4.17 16.08
C ILE A 117 -12.10 -5.61 16.45
N GLN A 118 -11.12 -6.44 16.80
CA GLN A 118 -11.35 -7.82 17.27
C GLN A 118 -12.14 -7.91 18.57
N GLN A 119 -12.25 -6.82 19.36
CA GLN A 119 -13.14 -6.78 20.52
C GLN A 119 -14.63 -6.80 20.13
N ILE A 120 -14.95 -6.35 18.91
CA ILE A 120 -16.32 -6.35 18.37
C ILE A 120 -16.50 -7.52 17.40
N PHE A 121 -15.47 -7.82 16.60
CA PHE A 121 -15.49 -8.87 15.58
C PHE A 121 -14.29 -9.83 15.81
N PRO A 122 -14.39 -10.81 16.73
CA PRO A 122 -13.26 -11.66 17.13
C PRO A 122 -12.57 -12.41 16.00
N GLN A 123 -13.33 -12.80 14.97
CA GLN A 123 -12.81 -13.52 13.81
C GLN A 123 -12.35 -12.60 12.65
N SER A 124 -12.31 -11.29 12.86
CA SER A 124 -11.94 -10.33 11.81
C SER A 124 -10.43 -10.22 11.59
N ARG A 125 -10.07 -9.81 10.37
CA ARG A 125 -8.69 -9.59 9.93
C ARG A 125 -8.55 -8.27 9.20
N LEU A 126 -7.65 -7.41 9.67
CA LEU A 126 -7.34 -6.12 9.06
C LEU A 126 -6.05 -6.20 8.25
N PHE A 127 -6.16 -5.92 6.95
CA PHE A 127 -5.07 -5.91 5.98
C PHE A 127 -4.71 -4.48 5.61
N LEU A 128 -3.42 -4.16 5.59
CA LEU A 128 -2.93 -2.98 4.88
C LEU A 128 -2.92 -3.28 3.39
N VAL A 129 -3.40 -2.36 2.56
CA VAL A 129 -3.54 -2.55 1.11
C VAL A 129 -3.10 -1.31 0.35
N GLY A 130 -3.29 -1.32 -0.98
CA GLY A 130 -3.10 -0.16 -1.83
C GLY A 130 -1.64 0.30 -1.88
N SER A 131 -1.45 1.62 -1.91
CA SER A 131 -0.13 2.22 -2.13
C SER A 131 0.89 1.90 -1.04
N SER A 132 0.42 1.50 0.15
CA SER A 132 1.28 1.16 1.28
C SER A 132 2.08 -0.12 1.05
N LEU A 133 1.50 -1.12 0.37
CA LEU A 133 2.15 -2.42 0.14
C LEU A 133 2.37 -2.76 -1.34
N ASN A 134 1.71 -2.10 -2.29
CA ASN A 134 1.82 -2.42 -3.71
C ASN A 134 3.15 -2.00 -4.38
N GLY A 135 4.08 -1.39 -3.65
CA GLY A 135 5.40 -0.96 -4.16
C GLY A 135 5.42 0.45 -4.78
N PHE A 136 4.27 1.11 -4.93
CA PHE A 136 4.11 2.44 -5.55
C PHE A 136 3.73 3.54 -4.54
N GLY A 137 4.03 3.31 -3.26
CA GLY A 137 3.81 4.26 -2.16
C GLY A 137 4.81 5.40 -2.15
N THR A 138 4.35 6.56 -1.67
CA THR A 138 5.18 7.74 -1.42
C THR A 138 5.17 8.10 0.06
N ARG A 139 6.08 8.98 0.50
CA ARG A 139 6.11 9.50 1.88
C ARG A 139 4.82 10.18 2.31
N SER A 140 4.07 10.73 1.35
CA SER A 140 2.78 11.42 1.55
C SER A 140 1.57 10.53 1.26
N SER A 141 1.75 9.24 0.98
CA SER A 141 0.64 8.35 0.66
C SER A 141 -0.15 7.96 1.90
N ASP A 142 -1.47 8.04 1.78
CA ASP A 142 -2.42 7.55 2.79
C ASP A 142 -2.27 6.05 3.05
N GLY A 143 -2.84 5.60 4.17
CA GLY A 143 -2.94 4.18 4.48
C GLY A 143 -4.30 3.61 4.07
N ASP A 144 -4.32 2.63 3.18
CA ASP A 144 -5.55 1.93 2.82
C ASP A 144 -5.68 0.65 3.66
N LEU A 145 -6.84 0.46 4.30
CA LEU A 145 -7.12 -0.70 5.15
C LEU A 145 -8.32 -1.48 4.62
N CYS A 146 -8.23 -2.80 4.63
CA CYS A 146 -9.32 -3.71 4.29
C CYS A 146 -9.62 -4.59 5.49
N LEU A 147 -10.78 -4.40 6.10
CA LEU A 147 -11.29 -5.24 7.18
C LEU A 147 -12.06 -6.42 6.55
N VAL A 148 -11.57 -7.63 6.78
CA VAL A 148 -12.23 -8.87 6.39
C VAL A 148 -12.94 -9.44 7.61
N VAL A 149 -14.26 -9.54 7.55
CA VAL A 149 -15.10 -10.17 8.57
C VAL A 149 -15.67 -11.43 7.95
N LYS A 150 -15.48 -12.59 8.59
CA LYS A 150 -16.14 -13.83 8.17
C LYS A 150 -17.64 -13.69 8.47
N GLU A 151 -18.47 -14.20 7.56
CA GLU A 151 -19.91 -14.34 7.75
C GLU A 151 -20.18 -15.36 8.88
N GLU A 152 -20.03 -14.92 10.12
CA GLU A 152 -20.73 -15.55 11.24
C GLU A 152 -21.86 -14.63 11.68
N PRO A 153 -23.00 -15.17 12.12
CA PRO A 153 -24.10 -14.37 12.62
C PRO A 153 -23.56 -13.45 13.72
N ILE A 154 -23.64 -12.14 13.49
CA ILE A 154 -23.23 -11.11 14.43
C ILE A 154 -23.81 -11.49 15.79
N PRO A 155 -23.00 -11.63 16.87
CA PRO A 155 -23.51 -12.00 18.17
C PRO A 155 -24.64 -11.04 18.54
N THR A 156 -25.84 -11.59 18.71
CA THR A 156 -27.10 -10.88 19.04
C THR A 156 -27.03 -10.11 20.36
N PHE A 157 -25.90 -10.15 21.07
CA PHE A 157 -25.65 -9.45 22.31
C PHE A 157 -25.41 -7.93 22.15
N PHE A 158 -25.03 -7.45 20.96
CA PHE A 158 -24.85 -6.00 20.71
C PHE A 158 -26.09 -5.30 20.15
N PHE A 159 -27.11 -6.05 19.75
CA PHE A 159 -28.35 -5.51 19.19
C PHE A 159 -29.56 -6.14 19.88
N ASN A 160 -30.41 -5.30 20.49
CA ASN A 160 -31.72 -5.68 21.04
C ASN A 160 -32.75 -6.01 19.93
N PHE A 161 -32.32 -6.57 18.81
CA PHE A 161 -33.16 -6.90 17.67
C PHE A 161 -32.64 -8.19 17.02
N ASN A 162 -33.44 -9.26 17.15
CA ASN A 162 -33.33 -10.42 16.29
C ASN A 162 -33.70 -9.99 14.87
N ILE A 163 -32.71 -9.74 14.02
CA ILE A 163 -32.96 -9.74 12.58
C ILE A 163 -32.08 -10.81 11.94
N ILE A 164 -32.74 -11.90 11.57
CA ILE A 164 -32.24 -12.85 10.58
C ILE A 164 -32.25 -12.09 9.25
N PHE A 165 -31.10 -11.57 8.89
CA PHE A 165 -30.99 -10.58 7.84
C PHE A 165 -30.24 -11.24 6.68
N GLN A 166 -30.99 -11.59 5.64
CA GLN A 166 -30.44 -12.00 4.35
C GLN A 166 -29.95 -10.72 3.66
N VAL A 167 -28.82 -10.17 4.13
CA VAL A 167 -28.37 -8.82 3.78
C VAL A 167 -27.53 -8.85 2.52
N ASN A 168 -27.82 -7.92 1.61
CA ASN A 168 -26.93 -7.52 0.53
C ASN A 168 -25.54 -7.17 1.10
N GLN A 169 -24.46 -7.78 0.60
CA GLN A 169 -23.07 -7.55 1.05
C GLN A 169 -22.71 -6.07 1.25
N LYS A 170 -23.28 -5.15 0.44
CA LYS A 170 -23.08 -3.70 0.59
C LYS A 170 -23.75 -3.08 1.82
N THR A 171 -24.92 -3.58 2.21
CA THR A 171 -25.65 -3.07 3.39
C THR A 171 -24.96 -3.57 4.65
N GLU A 172 -24.56 -4.84 4.68
CA GLU A 172 -23.76 -5.41 5.78
C GLU A 172 -22.43 -4.66 5.95
N ALA A 173 -21.69 -4.43 4.86
CA ALA A 173 -20.45 -3.65 4.92
C ALA A 173 -20.65 -2.25 5.50
N ARG A 174 -21.79 -1.59 5.21
CA ARG A 174 -22.12 -0.26 5.77
C ARG A 174 -22.44 -0.32 7.25
N GLU A 175 -23.14 -1.35 7.70
CA GLU A 175 -23.45 -1.54 9.12
C GLU A 175 -22.18 -1.81 9.93
N ILE A 176 -21.30 -2.69 9.43
CA ILE A 176 -19.99 -2.94 10.02
C ILE A 176 -19.17 -1.66 10.07
N LEU A 177 -19.10 -0.89 8.97
CA LEU A 177 -18.40 0.39 8.95
C LEU A 177 -18.99 1.42 9.93
N SER A 178 -20.31 1.43 10.11
CA SER A 178 -20.98 2.29 11.10
C SER A 178 -20.57 1.92 12.54
N LEU A 179 -20.49 0.62 12.85
CA LEU A 179 -20.00 0.12 14.14
C LEU A 179 -18.53 0.47 14.36
N VAL A 180 -17.68 0.31 13.35
CA VAL A 180 -16.26 0.70 13.39
C VAL A 180 -16.11 2.21 13.59
N GLN A 181 -16.89 3.02 12.87
CA GLN A 181 -16.89 4.48 13.04
C GLN A 181 -17.31 4.87 14.48
N LYS A 182 -18.31 4.20 15.05
CA LYS A 182 -18.74 4.42 16.44
C LYS A 182 -17.65 4.04 17.42
N LEU A 183 -16.95 2.91 17.22
CA LEU A 183 -15.79 2.52 18.01
C LEU A 183 -14.71 3.62 17.97
N PHE A 184 -14.40 4.12 16.78
CA PHE A 184 -13.38 5.16 16.59
C PHE A 184 -13.76 6.47 17.28
N SER A 185 -15.04 6.85 17.22
CA SER A 185 -15.55 8.09 17.81
C SER A 185 -15.69 8.03 19.34
N THR A 186 -15.74 6.83 19.93
CA THR A 186 -16.02 6.64 21.36
C THR A 186 -14.79 6.15 22.12
N LYS A 187 -14.33 4.93 21.85
CA LYS A 187 -13.22 4.31 22.61
C LYS A 187 -11.85 4.77 22.14
N LEU A 188 -11.70 5.08 20.84
CA LEU A 188 -10.40 5.37 20.22
C LEU A 188 -10.19 6.86 19.90
N CYS A 189 -11.06 7.74 20.39
CA CYS A 189 -11.04 9.17 20.10
C CYS A 189 -9.77 9.90 20.60
N ASN A 190 -9.01 9.27 21.49
CA ASN A 190 -7.76 9.81 22.02
C ASN A 190 -6.61 9.80 21.00
N TYR A 191 -6.68 8.95 19.97
CA TYR A 191 -5.63 8.87 18.94
C TYR A 191 -6.16 8.80 17.50
N ILE A 192 -7.45 8.49 17.32
CA ILE A 192 -8.14 8.59 16.03
C ILE A 192 -8.89 9.91 15.94
N GLU A 193 -8.51 10.72 14.95
CA GLU A 193 -9.15 11.99 14.65
C GLU A 193 -10.14 11.87 13.49
N ARG A 194 -11.28 12.56 13.64
CA ARG A 194 -12.28 12.83 12.58
C ARG A 194 -12.74 11.59 11.79
N PRO A 195 -13.18 10.49 12.43
CA PRO A 195 -13.71 9.34 11.72
C PRO A 195 -15.00 9.69 10.98
N GLN A 196 -14.97 9.60 9.65
CA GLN A 196 -16.08 9.96 8.77
C GLN A 196 -16.45 8.78 7.86
N LEU A 197 -17.72 8.37 7.90
CA LEU A 197 -18.28 7.41 6.95
C LEU A 197 -18.57 8.10 5.61
N ILE A 198 -17.88 7.68 4.55
CA ILE A 198 -18.05 8.20 3.19
C ILE A 198 -18.88 7.21 2.37
N ARG A 199 -19.97 7.71 1.78
CA ARG A 199 -20.86 6.92 0.93
C ARG A 199 -20.38 6.98 -0.53
N ALA A 200 -19.77 5.90 -1.00
CA ALA A 200 -19.33 5.74 -2.39
C ALA A 200 -19.70 4.33 -2.92
N LYS A 201 -19.22 3.99 -4.14
CA LYS A 201 -19.40 2.64 -4.73
C LYS A 201 -18.86 1.55 -3.78
N VAL A 202 -17.70 1.80 -3.19
CA VAL A 202 -17.15 1.07 -2.04
C VAL A 202 -17.23 2.02 -0.84
N PRO A 203 -18.09 1.74 0.17
CA PRO A 203 -18.18 2.58 1.35
C PRO A 203 -16.88 2.48 2.16
N ILE A 204 -16.44 3.59 2.74
CA ILE A 204 -15.21 3.67 3.54
C ILE A 204 -15.42 4.51 4.80
N VAL A 205 -14.66 4.22 5.85
CA VAL A 205 -14.45 5.11 6.98
C VAL A 205 -13.08 5.77 6.79
N LYS A 206 -13.09 7.08 6.54
CA LYS A 206 -11.88 7.91 6.50
C LYS A 206 -11.59 8.44 7.89
N PHE A 207 -10.35 8.35 8.34
CA PHE A 207 -9.92 8.88 9.64
C PHE A 207 -8.45 9.27 9.60
N ARG A 208 -7.94 9.86 10.68
CA ARG A 208 -6.53 10.24 10.80
C ARG A 208 -5.93 9.71 12.10
N ASP A 209 -4.78 9.06 12.02
CA ASP A 209 -3.91 8.77 13.18
C ASP A 209 -2.83 9.84 13.26
N LYS A 210 -2.96 10.77 14.21
CA LYS A 210 -2.09 11.94 14.54
C LYS A 210 -1.55 12.74 13.35
N VAL A 211 -0.76 12.11 12.49
CA VAL A 211 -0.11 12.68 11.31
C VAL A 211 -0.78 12.23 10.00
N ARG A 212 -1.27 10.98 9.88
CA ARG A 212 -1.60 10.35 8.58
C ARG A 212 -3.06 9.99 8.43
N GLN A 213 -3.56 10.13 7.21
CA GLN A 213 -4.92 9.73 6.83
C GLN A 213 -4.98 8.24 6.48
N PHE A 214 -6.08 7.62 6.86
CA PHE A 214 -6.40 6.23 6.56
C PHE A 214 -7.82 6.09 6.02
N ASP A 215 -7.97 5.18 5.06
CA ASP A 215 -9.26 4.80 4.47
C ASP A 215 -9.51 3.32 4.74
N LEU A 216 -10.52 3.02 5.57
CA LEU A 216 -10.90 1.65 5.91
C LEU A 216 -12.17 1.24 5.16
N ASN A 217 -12.07 0.17 4.38
CA ASN A 217 -13.21 -0.52 3.77
C ASN A 217 -13.45 -1.89 4.44
N VAL A 218 -14.62 -2.49 4.16
CA VAL A 218 -14.98 -3.82 4.64
C VAL A 218 -15.17 -4.76 3.46
N ASN A 219 -14.59 -5.96 3.56
CA ASN A 219 -14.73 -7.08 2.61
C ASN A 219 -14.39 -6.73 1.15
N ASN A 220 -13.61 -5.68 0.87
CA ASN A 220 -13.07 -5.41 -0.47
C ASN A 220 -11.84 -6.29 -0.76
N VAL A 221 -12.09 -7.60 -0.85
CA VAL A 221 -11.06 -8.63 -1.01
C VAL A 221 -10.25 -8.46 -2.30
N VAL A 222 -10.87 -7.95 -3.35
CA VAL A 222 -10.20 -7.64 -4.62
C VAL A 222 -9.06 -6.64 -4.43
N GLY A 223 -9.23 -5.66 -3.53
CA GLY A 223 -8.17 -4.70 -3.20
C GLY A 223 -6.93 -5.36 -2.60
N ILE A 224 -7.09 -6.42 -1.81
CA ILE A 224 -5.97 -7.20 -1.26
C ILE A 224 -5.23 -7.91 -2.40
N ARG A 225 -5.96 -8.62 -3.28
CA ARG A 225 -5.37 -9.35 -4.41
C ARG A 225 -4.60 -8.43 -5.36
N ASN A 226 -5.24 -7.32 -5.75
CA ASN A 226 -4.62 -6.37 -6.68
C ASN A 226 -3.39 -5.70 -6.06
N THR A 227 -3.37 -5.48 -4.74
CA THR A 227 -2.19 -4.94 -4.05
C THR A 227 -0.95 -5.80 -4.28
N PHE A 228 -1.08 -7.12 -4.14
CA PHE A 228 0.04 -8.03 -4.32
C PHE A 228 0.37 -8.31 -5.79
N LEU A 229 -0.63 -8.30 -6.68
CA LEU A 229 -0.36 -8.29 -8.14
C LEU A 229 0.49 -7.08 -8.54
N LEU A 230 0.08 -5.88 -8.12
CA LEU A 230 0.81 -4.66 -8.39
C LEU A 230 2.19 -4.66 -7.73
N ARG A 231 2.31 -5.24 -6.51
CA ARG A 231 3.60 -5.44 -5.85
C ARG A 231 4.53 -6.28 -6.70
N THR A 232 4.07 -7.42 -7.22
CA THR A 232 4.90 -8.26 -8.09
C THR A 232 5.36 -7.46 -9.31
N TYR A 233 4.48 -6.69 -9.96
CA TYR A 233 4.87 -5.81 -11.06
C TYR A 233 5.88 -4.73 -10.66
N ALA A 234 5.73 -4.13 -9.49
CA ALA A 234 6.61 -3.06 -9.00
C ALA A 234 8.06 -3.51 -8.86
N TYR A 235 8.28 -4.77 -8.47
CA TYR A 235 9.62 -5.32 -8.25
C TYR A 235 10.09 -6.24 -9.37
N LEU A 236 9.28 -6.41 -10.43
CA LEU A 236 9.63 -7.26 -11.57
C LEU A 236 10.75 -6.65 -12.42
N GLU A 237 10.78 -5.32 -12.51
CA GLU A 237 11.71 -4.56 -13.33
C GLU A 237 11.98 -3.17 -12.70
N ASN A 238 13.22 -2.68 -12.76
CA ASN A 238 13.69 -1.56 -11.93
C ASN A 238 13.25 -0.16 -12.40
N ARG A 239 12.81 0.01 -13.64
CA ARG A 239 12.27 1.28 -14.19
C ARG A 239 10.80 1.50 -13.83
N VAL A 240 10.06 0.44 -13.49
CA VAL A 240 8.61 0.50 -13.20
C VAL A 240 8.30 1.46 -12.05
N ARG A 241 8.96 1.31 -10.89
CA ARG A 241 8.67 2.12 -9.70
C ARG A 241 8.98 3.61 -9.89
N PRO A 242 10.16 4.01 -10.40
CA PRO A 242 10.44 5.40 -10.74
C PRO A 242 9.44 5.99 -11.72
N LEU A 243 9.11 5.27 -12.81
CA LEU A 243 8.19 5.74 -13.84
C LEU A 243 6.77 5.96 -13.28
N VAL A 244 6.24 5.00 -12.51
CA VAL A 244 4.93 5.12 -11.87
C VAL A 244 4.91 6.31 -10.91
N LEU A 245 5.98 6.53 -10.12
CA LEU A 245 6.04 7.62 -9.16
C LEU A 245 6.00 8.98 -9.86
N VAL A 246 6.83 9.19 -10.89
CA VAL A 246 6.85 10.48 -11.60
C VAL A 246 5.52 10.75 -12.31
N VAL A 247 4.88 9.74 -12.91
CA VAL A 247 3.55 9.88 -13.52
C VAL A 247 2.50 10.24 -12.46
N LYS A 248 2.52 9.61 -11.28
CA LYS A 248 1.62 9.97 -10.19
C LYS A 248 1.83 11.39 -9.69
N LYS A 249 3.08 11.85 -9.57
CA LYS A 249 3.41 13.22 -9.16
C LYS A 249 2.99 14.24 -10.21
N TRP A 250 3.24 13.96 -11.48
CA TRP A 250 2.76 14.77 -12.61
C TRP A 250 1.23 14.90 -12.59
N ALA A 251 0.50 13.78 -12.53
CA ALA A 251 -0.96 13.79 -12.53
C ALA A 251 -1.53 14.53 -11.31
N SER A 252 -0.90 14.36 -10.14
CA SER A 252 -1.28 15.09 -8.92
C SER A 252 -1.00 16.59 -9.03
N PHE A 253 0.11 16.99 -9.64
CA PHE A 253 0.47 18.40 -9.84
C PHE A 253 -0.52 19.11 -10.78
N HIS A 254 -1.07 18.38 -11.75
CA HIS A 254 -2.09 18.87 -12.68
C HIS A 254 -3.54 18.64 -12.22
N ASP A 255 -3.77 18.27 -10.96
CA ASP A 255 -5.12 18.06 -10.39
C ASP A 255 -5.97 16.99 -11.12
N ILE A 256 -5.34 16.01 -11.76
CA ILE A 256 -6.00 14.91 -12.51
C ILE A 256 -5.82 13.53 -11.86
N ASN A 257 -5.47 13.50 -10.56
CA ASN A 257 -5.27 12.28 -9.76
C ASN A 257 -6.16 12.24 -8.50
N ASP A 258 -7.46 12.46 -8.68
CA ASP A 258 -8.47 12.39 -7.63
C ASP A 258 -9.83 11.93 -8.21
N ALA A 259 -10.14 10.65 -8.00
CA ALA A 259 -11.40 10.05 -8.46
C ALA A 259 -12.63 10.64 -7.76
N SER A 260 -12.49 11.17 -6.54
CA SER A 260 -13.61 11.83 -5.85
C SER A 260 -14.01 13.15 -6.52
N ARG A 261 -13.07 13.77 -7.25
CA ARG A 261 -13.27 14.97 -8.08
C ARG A 261 -13.58 14.64 -9.54
N GLY A 262 -13.84 13.37 -9.86
CA GLY A 262 -14.20 12.93 -11.22
C GLY A 262 -13.02 12.77 -12.18
N THR A 263 -11.78 12.74 -11.68
CA THR A 263 -10.57 12.52 -12.48
C THR A 263 -10.05 11.09 -12.32
N LEU A 264 -8.83 10.78 -12.80
CA LEU A 264 -8.28 9.44 -12.71
C LEU A 264 -7.95 9.07 -11.26
N SER A 265 -8.19 7.81 -10.90
CA SER A 265 -7.68 7.28 -9.64
C SER A 265 -6.19 6.96 -9.74
N SER A 266 -5.48 7.01 -8.62
CA SER A 266 -4.08 6.54 -8.57
C SER A 266 -3.94 5.09 -9.02
N TYR A 267 -4.94 4.24 -8.79
CA TYR A 267 -4.96 2.86 -9.26
C TYR A 267 -5.05 2.79 -10.80
N SER A 268 -5.95 3.57 -11.40
CA SER A 268 -6.10 3.67 -12.86
C SER A 268 -4.80 4.14 -13.53
N LEU A 269 -4.14 5.15 -12.96
CA LEU A 269 -2.84 5.62 -13.47
C LEU A 269 -1.76 4.55 -13.41
N VAL A 270 -1.70 3.77 -12.32
CA VAL A 270 -0.75 2.64 -12.24
C VAL A 270 -1.03 1.64 -13.36
N LEU A 271 -2.29 1.22 -13.55
CA LEU A 271 -2.66 0.29 -14.61
C LEU A 271 -2.33 0.83 -16.01
N MET A 272 -2.53 2.14 -16.25
CA MET A 272 -2.13 2.79 -17.50
C MET A 272 -0.61 2.71 -17.74
N VAL A 273 0.21 2.97 -16.71
CA VAL A 273 1.67 2.83 -16.83
C VAL A 273 2.06 1.37 -17.11
N LEU A 274 1.48 0.41 -16.38
CA LEU A 274 1.76 -1.02 -16.61
C LEU A 274 1.38 -1.45 -18.03
N HIS A 275 0.21 -1.04 -18.49
CA HIS A 275 -0.28 -1.31 -19.85
C HIS A 275 0.64 -0.74 -20.92
N TYR A 276 1.08 0.51 -20.76
CA TYR A 276 2.04 1.12 -21.68
C TYR A 276 3.31 0.27 -21.76
N LEU A 277 3.89 -0.11 -20.62
CA LEU A 277 5.09 -0.96 -20.55
C LEU A 277 4.89 -2.37 -21.13
N GLN A 278 3.66 -2.90 -21.08
CA GLN A 278 3.29 -4.20 -21.66
C GLN A 278 3.10 -4.16 -23.18
N THR A 279 2.79 -2.99 -23.75
CA THR A 279 2.41 -2.85 -25.16
C THR A 279 3.50 -2.20 -26.03
N LEU A 280 4.68 -1.94 -25.45
CA LEU A 280 5.87 -1.55 -26.19
C LEU A 280 6.26 -2.63 -27.23
N PRO A 281 6.91 -2.24 -28.35
CA PRO A 281 7.39 -3.19 -29.36
C PRO A 281 8.26 -4.31 -28.76
N GLU A 282 9.15 -3.94 -27.85
CA GLU A 282 9.78 -4.86 -26.91
C GLU A 282 9.18 -4.63 -25.52
N PRO A 283 8.34 -5.54 -25.00
CA PRO A 283 7.63 -5.33 -23.75
C PRO A 283 8.60 -5.30 -22.56
N ILE A 284 8.42 -4.30 -21.69
CA ILE A 284 9.13 -4.22 -20.40
C ILE A 284 8.46 -5.13 -19.37
N LEU A 285 7.16 -5.32 -19.48
CA LEU A 285 6.37 -6.15 -18.57
C LEU A 285 5.58 -7.23 -19.31
N PRO A 286 5.46 -8.44 -18.76
CA PRO A 286 4.55 -9.47 -19.27
C PRO A 286 3.14 -9.35 -18.65
N SER A 287 2.23 -10.24 -19.05
CA SER A 287 1.05 -10.55 -18.22
C SER A 287 1.40 -11.62 -17.18
N LEU A 288 1.47 -11.22 -15.91
CA LEU A 288 1.74 -12.15 -14.81
C LEU A 288 0.60 -13.14 -14.61
N GLN A 289 -0.65 -12.71 -14.83
CA GLN A 289 -1.83 -13.56 -14.68
C GLN A 289 -1.94 -14.62 -15.79
N LYS A 290 -1.34 -14.38 -16.97
CA LYS A 290 -1.26 -15.40 -18.03
C LYS A 290 -0.11 -16.38 -17.82
N ILE A 291 1.03 -15.90 -17.35
CA ILE A 291 2.22 -16.74 -17.18
C ILE A 291 2.11 -17.58 -15.91
N TYR A 292 1.52 -17.03 -14.84
CA TYR A 292 1.44 -17.66 -13.53
C TYR A 292 0.00 -17.66 -12.98
N PRO A 293 -0.98 -18.29 -13.68
CA PRO A 293 -2.39 -18.25 -13.28
C PRO A 293 -2.61 -18.76 -11.86
N GLU A 294 -1.93 -19.84 -11.47
CA GLU A 294 -2.00 -20.44 -10.12
C GLU A 294 -1.59 -19.46 -9.01
N SER A 295 -0.67 -18.54 -9.31
CA SER A 295 -0.16 -17.57 -8.33
C SER A 295 -1.10 -16.38 -8.11
N PHE A 296 -2.02 -16.14 -9.05
CA PHE A 296 -2.99 -15.05 -9.02
C PHE A 296 -4.44 -15.55 -9.10
N ASP A 297 -4.65 -16.81 -8.71
CA ASP A 297 -5.96 -17.45 -8.74
C ASP A 297 -6.96 -16.72 -7.80
N PRO A 298 -8.17 -16.34 -8.28
CA PRO A 298 -9.19 -15.70 -7.45
C PRO A 298 -9.68 -16.52 -6.26
N THR A 299 -9.46 -17.84 -6.26
CA THR A 299 -9.83 -18.79 -5.20
C THR A 299 -8.73 -18.96 -4.15
N MET A 300 -7.49 -18.50 -4.42
CA MET A 300 -6.37 -18.59 -3.47
C MET A 300 -6.74 -17.93 -2.13
N GLN A 301 -6.42 -18.59 -1.01
CA GLN A 301 -6.71 -18.06 0.31
C GLN A 301 -5.97 -16.74 0.57
N LEU A 302 -6.68 -15.74 1.11
CA LEU A 302 -6.16 -14.36 1.23
C LEU A 302 -4.87 -14.23 2.02
N HIS A 303 -4.69 -15.09 3.02
CA HIS A 303 -3.50 -15.07 3.85
C HIS A 303 -2.26 -15.61 3.11
N LEU A 304 -2.39 -16.25 1.94
CA LEU A 304 -1.27 -16.75 1.12
C LEU A 304 -0.91 -15.78 -0.01
N VAL A 305 -1.78 -14.85 -0.36
CA VAL A 305 -1.60 -13.92 -1.50
C VAL A 305 -0.32 -13.07 -1.36
N HIS A 306 0.12 -12.80 -0.13
CA HIS A 306 1.36 -12.04 0.12
C HIS A 306 2.63 -12.81 -0.24
N GLN A 307 2.56 -14.12 -0.42
CA GLN A 307 3.69 -14.99 -0.79
C GLN A 307 3.93 -15.00 -2.31
N THR A 308 2.93 -14.62 -3.11
CA THR A 308 3.01 -14.60 -4.57
C THR A 308 4.23 -13.83 -5.11
N PRO A 309 4.57 -12.61 -4.62
CA PRO A 309 5.76 -11.90 -5.11
C PRO A 309 7.08 -12.67 -4.90
N CYS A 310 7.13 -13.59 -3.92
CA CYS A 310 8.34 -14.35 -3.60
C CYS A 310 8.56 -15.56 -4.52
N THR A 311 7.53 -16.00 -5.24
CA THR A 311 7.60 -17.19 -6.13
C THR A 311 7.86 -16.84 -7.58
N ILE A 312 7.63 -15.58 -7.98
CA ILE A 312 7.79 -15.13 -9.35
C ILE A 312 9.25 -14.70 -9.61
N PRO A 313 9.93 -15.26 -10.62
CA PRO A 313 11.29 -14.85 -10.97
C PRO A 313 11.32 -13.44 -11.59
N ALA A 314 12.50 -12.80 -11.54
CA ALA A 314 12.71 -11.53 -12.21
C ALA A 314 12.48 -11.65 -13.73
N TYR A 315 11.96 -10.59 -14.35
CA TYR A 315 11.74 -10.53 -15.78
C TYR A 315 12.85 -9.73 -16.45
N LEU A 316 13.52 -10.34 -17.43
CA LEU A 316 14.55 -9.69 -18.21
C LEU A 316 13.95 -9.19 -19.54
N SER A 317 13.64 -7.90 -19.59
CA SER A 317 13.23 -7.26 -20.84
C SER A 317 14.46 -6.98 -21.72
N LYS A 318 14.27 -7.07 -23.05
CA LYS A 318 15.26 -6.64 -24.04
C LYS A 318 15.24 -5.14 -24.30
N ASN A 319 14.18 -4.46 -23.84
CA ASN A 319 13.98 -3.04 -24.07
C ASN A 319 15.06 -2.21 -23.35
N GLY A 320 15.84 -1.47 -24.13
CA GLY A 320 16.90 -0.57 -23.66
C GLY A 320 16.51 0.89 -23.46
N SER A 321 15.22 1.26 -23.52
CA SER A 321 14.80 2.66 -23.38
C SER A 321 15.08 3.22 -21.98
N SER A 322 15.57 4.45 -21.91
CA SER A 322 15.84 5.15 -20.64
C SER A 322 14.54 5.53 -19.92
N LEU A 323 14.62 5.93 -18.64
CA LEU A 323 13.45 6.43 -17.91
C LEU A 323 12.85 7.69 -18.56
N GLY A 324 13.71 8.59 -19.04
CA GLY A 324 13.29 9.79 -19.75
C GLY A 324 12.53 9.46 -21.04
N ASP A 325 13.06 8.54 -21.85
CA ASP A 325 12.40 8.08 -23.08
C ASP A 325 11.04 7.43 -22.79
N LEU A 326 10.99 6.60 -21.75
CA LEU A 326 9.75 5.93 -21.34
C LEU A 326 8.69 6.92 -20.86
N LEU A 327 9.08 7.96 -20.14
CA LEU A 327 8.16 9.00 -19.70
C LEU A 327 7.60 9.80 -20.88
N ILE A 328 8.47 10.22 -21.81
CA ILE A 328 8.05 10.92 -23.03
C ILE A 328 7.12 10.03 -23.86
N GLY A 329 7.50 8.77 -24.05
CA GLY A 329 6.71 7.79 -24.79
C GLY A 329 5.36 7.50 -24.13
N PHE A 330 5.28 7.43 -22.80
CA PHE A 330 4.01 7.29 -22.07
C PHE A 330 3.05 8.45 -22.39
N PHE A 331 3.54 9.69 -22.35
CA PHE A 331 2.72 10.86 -22.68
C PHE A 331 2.30 10.85 -24.15
N LYS A 332 3.22 10.56 -25.07
CA LYS A 332 2.92 10.48 -26.49
C LYS A 332 1.88 9.40 -26.78
N TYR A 333 2.03 8.22 -26.20
CA TYR A 333 1.13 7.08 -26.38
C TYR A 333 -0.30 7.45 -26.02
N TYR A 334 -0.53 7.99 -24.83
CA TYR A 334 -1.88 8.34 -24.38
C TYR A 334 -2.44 9.64 -24.97
N ALA A 335 -1.57 10.54 -25.45
CA ALA A 335 -2.00 11.76 -26.12
C ALA A 335 -2.41 11.52 -27.58
N THR A 336 -1.76 10.58 -28.29
CA THR A 336 -1.86 10.48 -29.75
C THR A 336 -2.10 9.09 -30.32
N GLU A 337 -1.74 8.02 -29.61
CA GLU A 337 -1.74 6.65 -30.18
C GLU A 337 -2.88 5.78 -29.62
N PHE A 338 -3.22 5.91 -28.32
CA PHE A 338 -4.28 5.13 -27.70
C PHE A 338 -5.67 5.65 -28.09
N ASP A 339 -6.48 4.80 -28.74
CA ASP A 339 -7.85 5.16 -29.09
C ASP A 339 -8.79 4.96 -27.91
N TRP A 340 -8.96 6.03 -27.13
CA TRP A 340 -9.89 6.05 -26.01
C TRP A 340 -11.28 5.61 -26.42
N SER A 341 -11.78 5.94 -27.61
CA SER A 341 -13.19 5.69 -27.99
C SER A 341 -13.50 4.23 -28.30
N ARG A 342 -12.50 3.45 -28.73
CA ARG A 342 -12.68 2.06 -29.21
C ARG A 342 -12.00 1.02 -28.34
N GLN A 343 -11.00 1.41 -27.55
CA GLN A 343 -10.17 0.48 -26.81
C GLN A 343 -10.40 0.58 -25.29
N MET A 344 -10.08 -0.52 -24.62
CA MET A 344 -10.03 -0.68 -23.18
C MET A 344 -8.65 -1.20 -22.80
N ILE A 345 -8.11 -0.63 -21.72
CA ILE A 345 -6.82 -1.06 -21.16
C ILE A 345 -7.05 -2.36 -20.38
N SER A 346 -6.31 -3.42 -20.71
CA SER A 346 -6.31 -4.67 -19.96
C SER A 346 -4.87 -5.12 -19.63
N VAL A 347 -4.50 -4.90 -18.36
CA VAL A 347 -3.21 -5.37 -17.82
C VAL A 347 -3.19 -6.90 -17.72
N ARG A 348 -4.35 -7.51 -17.44
CA ARG A 348 -4.53 -8.97 -17.41
C ARG A 348 -4.20 -9.59 -18.76
N GLU A 349 -4.66 -8.98 -19.85
CA GLU A 349 -4.38 -9.47 -21.19
C GLU A 349 -3.01 -9.01 -21.73
N ALA A 350 -2.38 -8.03 -21.08
CA ALA A 350 -1.22 -7.27 -21.55
C ALA A 350 -1.45 -6.63 -22.93
N LYS A 351 -2.68 -6.14 -23.17
CA LYS A 351 -3.13 -5.65 -24.48
C LYS A 351 -4.16 -4.54 -24.35
N ALA A 352 -4.24 -3.71 -25.39
CA ALA A 352 -5.40 -2.87 -25.64
C ALA A 352 -6.45 -3.74 -26.35
N ILE A 353 -7.57 -3.98 -25.67
CA ILE A 353 -8.65 -4.81 -26.22
C ILE A 353 -9.81 -3.93 -26.71
N PRO A 354 -10.60 -4.37 -27.69
CA PRO A 354 -11.80 -3.65 -28.09
C PRO A 354 -12.75 -3.48 -26.91
N ARG A 355 -13.41 -2.32 -26.83
CA ARG A 355 -14.43 -2.07 -25.80
C ARG A 355 -15.56 -3.10 -25.91
N PRO A 356 -15.95 -3.74 -24.81
CA PRO A 356 -17.12 -4.61 -24.80
C PRO A 356 -18.41 -3.81 -25.04
N ASP A 357 -19.38 -4.40 -25.74
CA ASP A 357 -20.70 -3.77 -26.00
C ASP A 357 -21.62 -3.68 -24.76
N GLY A 358 -21.12 -4.12 -23.60
CA GLY A 358 -21.82 -4.14 -22.33
C GLY A 358 -22.21 -2.74 -21.83
N THR A 359 -23.34 -2.68 -21.12
CA THR A 359 -23.90 -1.43 -20.58
C THR A 359 -22.97 -0.74 -19.57
N GLU A 360 -22.06 -1.48 -18.92
CA GLU A 360 -21.07 -0.95 -18.00
C GLU A 360 -20.05 0.00 -18.68
N TRP A 361 -19.67 -0.32 -19.93
CA TRP A 361 -18.57 0.35 -20.65
C TRP A 361 -19.05 1.35 -21.71
N ARG A 362 -20.25 1.13 -22.26
CA ARG A 362 -20.80 1.89 -23.40
C ARG A 362 -20.72 3.41 -23.23
N ASN A 363 -20.97 3.92 -22.03
CA ASN A 363 -21.06 5.36 -21.74
C ASN A 363 -19.81 5.92 -21.03
N LYS A 364 -18.69 5.19 -21.04
CA LYS A 364 -17.46 5.61 -20.35
C LYS A 364 -16.48 6.24 -21.34
N PHE A 365 -15.88 7.37 -20.96
CA PHE A 365 -14.85 8.03 -21.76
C PHE A 365 -13.51 7.29 -21.70
N ILE A 366 -13.16 6.77 -20.52
CA ILE A 366 -11.93 6.03 -20.27
C ILE A 366 -12.31 4.66 -19.72
N CYS A 367 -11.82 3.60 -20.37
CA CYS A 367 -12.06 2.21 -20.00
C CYS A 367 -10.75 1.54 -19.58
N VAL A 368 -10.67 1.19 -18.30
CA VAL A 368 -9.58 0.40 -17.71
C VAL A 368 -10.25 -0.78 -17.01
N GLU A 369 -9.90 -2.00 -17.42
CA GLU A 369 -10.40 -3.25 -16.83
C GLU A 369 -9.94 -3.43 -15.39
#